data_AF-A0A944ILV9-F1
#
_entry.id   AF-A0A944ILV9-F1
#
_cell.length_a   1.000
_cell.length_b   1.000
_cell.length_c   1.000
_cell.angle_alpha   90.00
_cell.angle_beta   90.00
_cell.angle_gamma   90.00
#
_symmetry.space_group_name_H-M   'P 1'
#
loop_
_entity.id
_entity.type
_entity.pdbx_description
1 polymer ?
#
loop_
_entity_poly.entity_id
_entity_poly.type
_entity_poly.pdbx_seq_one_letter_code
_entity_poly.pdbx_strand_id
1 'polypeptide(L)'
;MTGGTAAWHARIRCGREVGAGFLVTERLLLTCAHVVVGHDTEPVTVSFPGHRGLGDLTARVVDRGPWREDSDDRGDLVVLELARKVSVRPAVFAPPGAAHRAPELVAYGFPSRLDDGVLATYRAVPGPLIADEWMQLEALTAHGQTLVGGFSGAAVTLRDHSVVGMVVSTTGSHVGRMLPVEVMARYWKGLGDLMPAPRPGPDAGRLETLLRRAERVRPDCDPNRLYASAVDLFAPQPERPFTSLRQAAEYVRSEVPDLAAEDRFADGLQRVLDEWTADHPRSAPGPRGAAPTAGHRFTDDQYPGHRFTDDQYPGHRFTDDQYPGHRSADDQYP
;
A
#
# COMPACT_ATOMS: atom_id res chain seq x y z
N MET A 1 -30.96 6.55 17.27
CA MET A 1 -29.60 7.08 17.44
C MET A 1 -29.28 7.90 16.21
N THR A 2 -29.40 9.23 16.32
CA THR A 2 -29.18 10.17 15.22
C THR A 2 -27.71 10.15 14.82
N GLY A 3 -27.42 9.73 13.58
CA GLY A 3 -26.09 9.76 13.00
C GLY A 3 -25.55 11.18 13.02
N GLY A 4 -24.60 11.44 13.92
CA GLY A 4 -23.87 12.70 13.91
C GLY A 4 -23.07 12.78 12.63
N THR A 5 -23.46 13.67 11.74
CA THR A 5 -22.66 14.04 10.57
C THR A 5 -21.25 14.39 11.05
N ALA A 6 -20.25 13.76 10.43
CA ALA A 6 -18.84 13.99 10.69
C ALA A 6 -18.51 15.51 10.63
N ALA A 7 -18.39 16.15 11.80
CA ALA A 7 -18.18 17.60 11.90
C ALA A 7 -16.72 18.04 11.70
N TRP A 8 -15.81 17.09 11.45
CA TRP A 8 -14.37 17.31 11.26
C TRP A 8 -13.98 17.76 9.86
N HIS A 9 -14.92 17.77 8.91
CA HIS A 9 -14.70 18.33 7.58
C HIS A 9 -14.56 19.85 7.68
N ALA A 10 -13.56 20.37 6.99
CA ALA A 10 -13.21 21.77 7.05
C ALA A 10 -13.16 22.37 5.65
N ARG A 11 -13.64 23.60 5.52
CA ARG A 11 -13.43 24.43 4.35
C ARG A 11 -12.17 25.26 4.58
N ILE A 12 -11.28 25.26 3.60
CA ILE A 12 -10.00 25.98 3.66
C ILE A 12 -10.02 27.08 2.62
N ARG A 13 -9.56 28.27 3.02
CA ARG A 13 -9.39 29.41 2.15
C ARG A 13 -8.01 30.04 2.33
N CYS A 14 -7.30 30.25 1.23
CA CYS A 14 -6.03 30.96 1.20
C CYS A 14 -6.06 31.98 0.05
N GLY A 15 -6.25 33.26 0.38
CA GLY A 15 -6.51 34.29 -0.63
C GLY A 15 -7.79 33.96 -1.43
N ARG A 16 -7.62 33.70 -2.74
CA ARG A 16 -8.70 33.33 -3.67
C ARG A 16 -8.92 31.82 -3.78
N GLU A 17 -7.97 31.01 -3.32
CA GLU A 17 -8.07 29.56 -3.36
C GLU A 17 -9.04 29.07 -2.30
N VAL A 18 -9.90 28.12 -2.71
CA VAL A 18 -10.86 27.46 -1.83
C VAL A 18 -10.72 25.96 -2.05
N GLY A 19 -10.52 25.25 -0.95
CA GLY A 19 -10.45 23.79 -0.93
C GLY A 19 -11.13 23.22 0.30
N ALA A 20 -10.98 21.92 0.44
CA ALA A 20 -11.42 21.16 1.58
C ALA A 20 -10.22 20.70 2.41
N GLY A 21 -10.49 20.34 3.65
CA GLY A 21 -9.55 19.70 4.54
C GLY A 21 -10.29 18.94 5.61
N PHE A 22 -9.54 18.28 6.48
CA PHE A 22 -10.14 17.52 7.57
C PHE A 22 -9.25 17.50 8.80
N LEU A 23 -9.91 17.55 9.96
CA LEU A 23 -9.28 17.55 11.26
C LEU A 23 -8.79 16.16 11.64
N VAL A 24 -7.50 16.02 11.96
CA VAL A 24 -6.85 14.74 12.32
C VAL A 24 -6.42 14.68 13.79
N THR A 25 -6.33 15.84 14.45
CA THR A 25 -6.24 15.95 15.92
C THR A 25 -7.06 17.15 16.37
N GLU A 26 -7.20 17.46 17.66
CA GLU A 26 -7.90 18.67 18.14
C GLU A 26 -7.33 20.01 17.60
N ARG A 27 -6.20 19.99 16.87
CA ARG A 27 -5.54 21.18 16.33
C ARG A 27 -4.97 21.02 14.92
N LEU A 28 -4.73 19.81 14.45
CA LEU A 28 -4.08 19.56 13.16
C LEU A 28 -5.10 19.19 12.08
N LEU A 29 -4.91 19.73 10.89
CA LEU A 29 -5.68 19.41 9.69
C LEU A 29 -4.77 18.95 8.56
N LEU A 30 -5.32 18.13 7.67
CA LEU A 30 -4.72 17.80 6.39
C LEU A 30 -5.49 18.44 5.24
N THR A 31 -4.75 18.83 4.21
CA THR A 31 -5.24 19.40 2.94
C THR A 31 -4.21 19.20 1.83
N CYS A 32 -4.58 19.52 0.59
CA CYS A 32 -3.63 19.72 -0.50
C CYS A 32 -2.73 20.94 -0.26
N ALA A 33 -1.48 20.84 -0.71
CA ALA A 33 -0.51 21.91 -0.69
C ALA A 33 -0.89 23.05 -1.66
N HIS A 34 -1.40 22.72 -2.86
CA HIS A 34 -1.80 23.74 -3.83
C HIS A 34 -2.92 24.66 -3.32
N VAL A 35 -3.81 24.15 -2.46
CA VAL A 35 -4.90 24.93 -1.83
C VAL A 35 -4.36 26.08 -0.97
N VAL A 36 -3.14 25.96 -0.46
CA VAL A 36 -2.49 26.96 0.40
C VAL A 36 -1.21 27.51 -0.22
N VAL A 37 -1.06 27.47 -1.55
CA VAL A 37 0.15 27.94 -2.24
C VAL A 37 0.51 29.38 -1.86
N GLY A 38 -0.48 30.26 -1.70
CA GLY A 38 -0.30 31.67 -1.33
C GLY A 38 -0.13 31.96 0.17
N HIS A 39 0.07 30.95 1.03
CA HIS A 39 0.09 31.14 2.49
C HIS A 39 1.19 32.07 3.02
N ASP A 40 2.25 32.31 2.24
CA ASP A 40 3.32 33.24 2.62
C ASP A 40 2.86 34.71 2.59
N THR A 41 1.82 35.01 1.81
CA THR A 41 1.29 36.37 1.62
C THR A 41 -0.16 36.52 2.11
N GLU A 42 -0.92 35.43 2.15
CA GLU A 42 -2.35 35.42 2.46
C GLU A 42 -2.64 34.53 3.70
N PRO A 43 -3.53 34.95 4.60
CA PRO A 43 -3.86 34.14 5.78
C PRO A 43 -4.66 32.89 5.38
N VAL A 44 -4.26 31.74 5.92
CA VAL A 44 -5.02 30.48 5.81
C VAL A 44 -6.18 30.51 6.80
N THR A 45 -7.41 30.52 6.28
CA THR A 45 -8.64 30.51 7.06
C THR A 45 -9.31 29.13 6.96
N VAL A 46 -9.77 28.61 8.09
CA VAL A 46 -10.41 27.32 8.24
C VAL A 46 -11.77 27.49 8.89
N SER A 47 -12.82 26.93 8.29
CA SER A 47 -14.16 26.89 8.89
C SER A 47 -14.72 25.48 8.91
N PHE A 48 -15.57 25.18 9.90
CA PHE A 48 -16.20 23.88 10.09
C PHE A 48 -17.72 23.99 9.84
N PRO A 49 -18.23 23.65 8.65
CA PRO A 49 -19.66 23.75 8.34
C PRO A 49 -20.54 22.94 9.29
N GLY A 50 -20.05 21.75 9.71
CA GLY A 50 -20.71 20.90 10.71
C GLY A 50 -20.66 21.44 12.14
N HIS A 51 -19.94 22.55 12.39
CA HIS A 51 -19.81 23.17 13.70
C HIS A 51 -19.68 24.70 13.60
N ARG A 52 -20.68 25.36 12.98
CA ARG A 52 -20.68 26.81 12.69
C ARG A 52 -20.38 27.72 13.89
N GLY A 53 -20.68 27.28 15.11
CA GLY A 53 -20.39 28.04 16.34
C GLY A 53 -18.91 28.32 16.61
N LEU A 54 -17.98 27.67 15.89
CA LEU A 54 -16.54 27.95 16.00
C LEU A 54 -16.13 29.22 15.26
N GLY A 55 -16.92 29.66 14.27
CA GLY A 55 -16.54 30.71 13.33
C GLY A 55 -15.31 30.34 12.49
N ASP A 56 -14.75 31.34 11.82
CA ASP A 56 -13.52 31.22 11.04
C ASP A 56 -12.30 31.20 11.97
N LEU A 57 -11.42 30.22 11.75
CA LEU A 57 -10.18 30.04 12.47
C LEU A 57 -8.99 30.33 11.55
N THR A 58 -7.91 30.86 12.10
CA THR A 58 -6.64 30.94 11.38
C THR A 58 -5.82 29.67 11.58
N ALA A 59 -5.06 29.30 10.56
CA ALA A 59 -4.12 28.18 10.61
C ALA A 59 -2.77 28.57 10.02
N ARG A 60 -1.73 27.82 10.36
CA ARG A 60 -0.39 27.93 9.76
C ARG A 60 0.03 26.57 9.20
N VAL A 61 0.86 26.60 8.16
CA VAL A 61 1.54 25.40 7.66
C VAL A 61 2.60 24.99 8.68
N VAL A 62 2.57 23.73 9.13
CA VAL A 62 3.57 23.17 10.05
C VAL A 62 4.39 22.05 9.43
N ASP A 63 3.87 21.41 8.37
CA ASP A 63 4.60 20.44 7.58
C ASP A 63 4.02 20.41 6.16
N ARG A 64 4.82 20.02 5.17
CA ARG A 64 4.42 19.92 3.77
C ARG A 64 5.20 18.83 3.04
N GLY A 65 4.53 18.14 2.13
CA GLY A 65 5.17 17.25 1.17
C GLY A 65 6.06 18.01 0.18
N PRO A 66 6.76 17.28 -0.71
CA PRO A 66 7.69 17.85 -1.68
C PRO A 66 7.01 18.64 -2.82
N TRP A 67 5.68 18.80 -2.81
CA TRP A 67 4.93 19.46 -3.87
C TRP A 67 5.47 20.84 -4.27
N ARG A 68 5.40 21.10 -5.58
CA ARG A 68 5.74 22.38 -6.22
C ARG A 68 4.72 22.67 -7.33
N GLU A 69 4.41 23.94 -7.55
CA GLU A 69 3.43 24.37 -8.56
C GLU A 69 3.80 23.91 -9.99
N ASP A 70 5.10 23.86 -10.32
CA ASP A 70 5.60 23.38 -11.62
C ASP A 70 5.88 21.87 -11.67
N SER A 71 5.44 21.10 -10.68
CA SER A 71 5.66 19.64 -10.61
C SER A 71 4.49 18.83 -11.14
N ASP A 72 4.64 17.51 -11.20
CA ASP A 72 3.59 16.56 -11.56
C ASP A 72 2.56 16.34 -10.43
N ASP A 73 2.39 17.31 -9.53
CA ASP A 73 1.59 17.28 -8.30
C ASP A 73 2.02 16.25 -7.24
N ARG A 74 3.22 15.67 -7.36
CA ARG A 74 3.73 14.71 -6.36
C ARG A 74 3.85 15.32 -4.98
N GLY A 75 3.34 14.60 -3.99
CA GLY A 75 3.39 14.97 -2.59
C GLY A 75 2.52 16.16 -2.23
N ASP A 76 1.39 16.36 -2.92
CA ASP A 76 0.41 17.43 -2.67
C ASP A 76 -0.34 17.23 -1.34
N LEU A 77 0.41 17.36 -0.25
CA LEU A 77 -0.04 17.20 1.13
C LEU A 77 0.53 18.34 1.98
N VAL A 78 -0.32 18.97 2.76
CA VAL A 78 0.06 19.95 3.79
C VAL A 78 -0.61 19.60 5.11
N VAL A 79 0.16 19.79 6.18
CA VAL A 79 -0.32 19.77 7.56
C VAL A 79 -0.50 21.20 8.04
N LEU A 80 -1.73 21.53 8.43
CA LEU A 80 -2.07 22.82 9.02
C LEU A 80 -2.25 22.67 10.53
N GLU A 81 -1.78 23.64 11.30
CA GLU A 81 -2.08 23.78 12.73
C GLU A 81 -2.99 24.99 12.97
N LEU A 82 -4.15 24.74 13.58
CA LEU A 82 -5.08 25.79 14.01
C LEU A 82 -4.46 26.69 15.09
N ALA A 83 -4.81 27.96 15.07
CA ALA A 83 -4.39 28.90 16.12
C ALA A 83 -4.85 28.47 17.53
N ARG A 84 -5.99 27.77 17.64
CA ARG A 84 -6.53 27.22 18.90
C ARG A 84 -7.04 25.78 18.72
N LYS A 85 -7.08 25.03 19.83
CA LYS A 85 -7.73 23.71 19.87
C LYS A 85 -9.24 23.85 19.66
N VAL A 86 -9.86 22.83 19.06
CA VAL A 86 -11.31 22.77 18.83
C VAL A 86 -11.92 21.52 19.45
N SER A 87 -13.14 21.64 19.97
CA SER A 87 -13.91 20.51 20.54
C SER A 87 -14.64 19.70 19.46
N VAL A 88 -14.00 19.52 18.30
CA VAL A 88 -14.52 18.71 17.20
C VAL A 88 -13.82 17.37 17.24
N ARG A 89 -14.58 16.27 17.22
CA ARG A 89 -14.01 14.93 17.21
C ARG A 89 -13.22 14.74 15.90
N PRO A 90 -11.90 14.45 15.94
CA PRO A 90 -11.11 14.27 14.73
C PRO A 90 -11.57 13.09 13.88
N ALA A 91 -11.17 13.10 12.62
CA ALA A 91 -11.34 12.00 11.70
C ALA A 91 -10.59 10.75 12.20
N VAL A 92 -11.14 9.58 11.89
CA VAL A 92 -10.50 8.29 12.15
C VAL A 92 -10.06 7.71 10.81
N PHE A 93 -8.84 7.19 10.74
CA PHE A 93 -8.34 6.57 9.52
C PHE A 93 -8.77 5.11 9.41
N ALA A 94 -9.07 4.70 8.18
CA ALA A 94 -9.21 3.30 7.83
C ALA A 94 -7.83 2.62 7.74
N PRO A 95 -7.77 1.28 7.78
CA PRO A 95 -6.55 0.56 7.48
C PRO A 95 -6.03 0.84 6.05
N PRO A 96 -4.69 0.78 5.82
CA PRO A 96 -4.10 0.85 4.48
C PRO A 96 -4.79 -0.08 3.47
N GLY A 97 -4.96 0.37 2.24
CA GLY A 97 -5.53 -0.44 1.16
C GLY A 97 -7.05 -0.63 1.19
N ALA A 98 -7.76 -0.18 2.24
CA ALA A 98 -9.22 -0.34 2.36
C ALA A 98 -10.01 0.30 1.20
N ALA A 99 -9.47 1.35 0.55
CA ALA A 99 -10.08 1.98 -0.61
C ALA A 99 -10.31 1.02 -1.79
N HIS A 100 -9.40 0.07 -2.03
CA HIS A 100 -9.47 -0.84 -3.18
C HIS A 100 -10.67 -1.79 -3.14
N ARG A 101 -11.19 -2.05 -1.94
CA ARG A 101 -12.29 -3.00 -1.70
C ARG A 101 -13.61 -2.29 -1.41
N ALA A 102 -13.59 -0.96 -1.38
CA ALA A 102 -14.78 -0.19 -1.10
C ALA A 102 -15.67 -0.15 -2.35
N PRO A 103 -16.92 -0.65 -2.29
CA PRO A 103 -17.85 -0.52 -3.42
C PRO A 103 -18.23 0.95 -3.67
N GLU A 104 -18.08 1.79 -2.65
CA GLU A 104 -18.48 3.17 -2.65
C GLU A 104 -17.59 3.97 -1.68
N LEU A 105 -17.17 5.13 -2.14
CA LEU A 105 -16.40 6.12 -1.40
C LEU A 105 -17.14 7.44 -1.38
N VAL A 106 -17.01 8.20 -0.30
CA VAL A 106 -17.68 9.49 -0.14
C VAL A 106 -16.66 10.57 0.18
N ALA A 107 -16.73 11.71 -0.51
CA ALA A 107 -15.99 12.91 -0.17
C ALA A 107 -16.93 14.10 0.03
N TYR A 108 -16.57 14.99 0.94
CA TYR A 108 -17.31 16.23 1.22
C TYR A 108 -16.43 17.43 0.86
N GLY A 109 -16.81 18.16 -0.19
CA GLY A 109 -16.05 19.27 -0.73
C GLY A 109 -16.82 20.59 -0.73
N PHE A 110 -16.13 21.68 -1.05
CA PHE A 110 -16.64 23.06 -1.01
C PHE A 110 -16.52 23.76 -2.36
N PRO A 111 -17.28 23.32 -3.38
CA PRO A 111 -17.27 23.98 -4.67
C PRO A 111 -17.78 25.42 -4.59
N SER A 112 -17.41 26.20 -5.61
CA SER A 112 -17.75 27.63 -5.68
C SER A 112 -19.26 27.86 -5.45
N ARG A 113 -19.57 28.86 -4.61
CA ARG A 113 -20.94 29.27 -4.21
C ARG A 113 -21.70 28.28 -3.32
N LEU A 114 -21.05 27.20 -2.86
CA LEU A 114 -21.63 26.21 -1.95
C LEU A 114 -20.79 26.16 -0.67
N ASP A 115 -20.93 27.20 0.16
CA ASP A 115 -20.14 27.34 1.40
C ASP A 115 -20.48 26.26 2.44
N ASP A 116 -21.69 25.70 2.36
CA ASP A 116 -22.13 24.54 3.14
C ASP A 116 -21.60 23.21 2.58
N GLY A 117 -20.88 23.24 1.47
CA GLY A 117 -20.31 22.06 0.82
C GLY A 117 -21.33 21.10 0.22
N VAL A 118 -20.83 20.09 -0.49
CA VAL A 118 -21.63 19.02 -1.07
C VAL A 118 -20.92 17.67 -0.97
N LEU A 119 -21.71 16.62 -0.77
CA LEU A 119 -21.22 15.24 -0.81
C LEU A 119 -21.16 14.77 -2.26
N ALA A 120 -20.06 14.09 -2.58
CA ALA A 120 -19.90 13.37 -3.84
C ALA A 120 -19.53 11.93 -3.56
N THR A 121 -20.09 11.04 -4.38
CA THR A 121 -19.87 9.60 -4.30
C THR A 121 -18.96 9.14 -5.42
N TYR A 122 -17.97 8.32 -5.08
CA TYR A 122 -16.97 7.78 -5.98
C TYR A 122 -16.85 6.27 -5.86
N ARG A 123 -16.21 5.66 -6.86
CA ARG A 123 -15.57 4.36 -6.75
C ARG A 123 -14.08 4.51 -7.03
N ALA A 124 -13.26 3.72 -6.36
CA ALA A 124 -11.86 3.53 -6.75
C ALA A 124 -11.80 2.69 -8.03
N VAL A 125 -11.00 3.10 -9.00
CA VAL A 125 -10.72 2.27 -10.17
C VAL A 125 -9.74 1.17 -9.75
N PRO A 126 -10.08 -0.12 -9.96
CA PRO A 126 -9.15 -1.20 -9.66
C PRO A 126 -7.89 -1.10 -10.52
N GLY A 127 -6.72 -1.23 -9.91
CA GLY A 127 -5.45 -1.19 -10.64
C GLY A 127 -4.28 -0.65 -9.80
N PRO A 128 -3.09 -0.54 -10.41
CA PRO A 128 -1.95 0.09 -9.77
C PRO A 128 -2.19 1.59 -9.55
N LEU A 129 -1.44 2.16 -8.60
CA LEU A 129 -1.40 3.62 -8.42
C LEU A 129 -0.83 4.29 -9.68
N ILE A 130 -1.46 5.37 -10.11
CA ILE A 130 -0.94 6.27 -11.14
C ILE A 130 0.33 6.91 -10.58
N ALA A 131 1.43 6.75 -11.31
CA ALA A 131 2.76 7.25 -10.95
C ALA A 131 3.28 6.81 -9.56
N ASP A 132 2.80 5.66 -9.06
CA ASP A 132 3.08 5.14 -7.71
C ASP A 132 2.56 6.04 -6.56
N GLU A 133 1.60 6.92 -6.86
CA GLU A 133 1.10 7.91 -5.90
C GLU A 133 -0.42 7.98 -5.82
N TRP A 134 -1.11 8.08 -6.95
CA TRP A 134 -2.54 8.38 -6.95
C TRP A 134 -3.40 7.18 -7.28
N MET A 135 -4.49 7.03 -6.54
CA MET A 135 -5.59 6.17 -6.94
C MET A 135 -6.57 6.97 -7.79
N GLN A 136 -6.99 6.40 -8.92
CA GLN A 136 -8.03 7.01 -9.75
C GLN A 136 -9.41 6.80 -9.10
N LEU A 137 -10.18 7.88 -9.04
CA LEU A 137 -11.58 7.88 -8.63
C LEU A 137 -12.48 8.11 -9.84
N GLU A 138 -13.61 7.42 -9.87
CA GLU A 138 -14.69 7.67 -10.82
C GLU A 138 -15.96 8.06 -10.06
N ALA A 139 -16.60 9.16 -10.47
CA ALA A 139 -17.84 9.60 -9.87
C ALA A 139 -18.99 8.60 -10.15
N LEU A 140 -19.70 8.19 -9.10
CA LEU A 140 -20.87 7.30 -9.20
C LEU A 140 -22.18 8.06 -9.42
N THR A 141 -22.22 9.36 -9.10
CA THR A 141 -23.43 10.17 -9.26
C THR A 141 -23.71 10.49 -10.73
N ALA A 142 -24.76 9.87 -11.28
CA ALA A 142 -25.25 10.00 -12.66
C ALA A 142 -25.96 11.33 -12.99
N HIS A 143 -25.88 12.36 -12.14
CA HIS A 143 -26.62 13.62 -12.32
C HIS A 143 -25.78 14.78 -12.87
N GLY A 144 -24.74 14.49 -13.65
CA GLY A 144 -24.05 15.51 -14.46
C GLY A 144 -23.32 16.60 -13.65
N GLN A 145 -23.08 16.39 -12.36
CA GLN A 145 -22.17 17.25 -11.62
C GLN A 145 -20.75 16.85 -11.99
N THR A 146 -20.18 17.61 -12.93
CA THR A 146 -18.74 17.68 -13.16
C THR A 146 -18.04 17.80 -11.81
N LEU A 147 -16.99 17.03 -11.54
CA LEU A 147 -16.09 17.34 -10.43
C LEU A 147 -15.57 18.77 -10.64
N VAL A 148 -16.14 19.70 -9.89
CA VAL A 148 -15.76 21.11 -9.89
C VAL A 148 -14.71 21.35 -8.83
N GLY A 149 -13.84 22.34 -9.06
CA GLY A 149 -12.86 22.78 -8.07
C GLY A 149 -13.51 23.07 -6.72
N GLY A 150 -12.81 22.77 -5.62
CA GLY A 150 -13.28 22.87 -4.24
C GLY A 150 -13.34 21.54 -3.48
N PHE A 151 -13.10 20.42 -4.15
CA PHE A 151 -12.90 19.11 -3.50
C PHE A 151 -11.43 18.81 -3.15
N SER A 152 -10.47 19.54 -3.71
CA SER A 152 -9.05 19.38 -3.38
C SER A 152 -8.83 19.49 -1.86
N GLY A 153 -8.19 18.48 -1.28
CA GLY A 153 -7.95 18.33 0.15
C GLY A 153 -9.08 17.67 0.94
N ALA A 154 -10.21 17.31 0.30
CA ALA A 154 -11.30 16.62 0.96
C ALA A 154 -10.89 15.21 1.39
N ALA A 155 -11.30 14.80 2.59
CA ALA A 155 -11.19 13.40 2.99
C ALA A 155 -12.07 12.53 2.09
N VAL A 156 -11.52 11.40 1.65
CA VAL A 156 -12.26 10.32 1.03
C VAL A 156 -12.52 9.26 2.09
N THR A 157 -13.77 8.87 2.24
CA THR A 157 -14.23 8.02 3.35
C THR A 157 -14.98 6.78 2.90
N LEU A 158 -14.93 5.75 3.74
CA LEU A 158 -15.87 4.62 3.70
C LEU A 158 -17.23 5.05 4.28
N ARG A 159 -18.23 4.17 4.15
CA ARG A 159 -19.58 4.38 4.72
C ARG A 159 -19.60 4.58 6.23
N ASP A 160 -18.60 4.06 6.95
CA ASP A 160 -18.45 4.26 8.40
C ASP A 160 -17.74 5.58 8.77
N HIS A 161 -17.48 6.44 7.78
CA HIS A 161 -16.75 7.71 7.89
C HIS A 161 -15.25 7.60 8.20
N SER A 162 -14.67 6.40 8.15
CA SER A 162 -13.22 6.25 8.25
C SER A 162 -12.52 6.74 6.97
N VAL A 163 -11.42 7.47 7.11
CA VAL A 163 -10.68 8.10 6.03
C VAL A 163 -9.75 7.09 5.36
N VAL A 164 -9.88 6.94 4.04
CA VAL A 164 -9.03 6.08 3.21
C VAL A 164 -8.07 6.86 2.32
N GLY A 165 -8.25 8.17 2.21
CA GLY A 165 -7.35 9.03 1.45
C GLY A 165 -7.85 10.48 1.41
N MET A 166 -7.23 11.26 0.54
CA MET A 166 -7.53 12.67 0.33
C MET A 166 -7.62 12.97 -1.17
N VAL A 167 -8.64 13.71 -1.60
CA VAL A 167 -8.77 14.15 -2.99
C VAL A 167 -7.64 15.15 -3.30
N VAL A 168 -6.88 14.90 -4.36
CA VAL A 168 -5.80 15.80 -4.82
C VAL A 168 -6.26 16.67 -5.95
N SER A 169 -6.80 16.05 -6.98
CA SER A 169 -7.20 16.77 -8.19
C SER A 169 -8.39 16.12 -8.85
N THR A 170 -9.05 16.91 -9.69
CA THR A 170 -10.18 16.50 -10.48
C THR A 170 -9.80 16.71 -11.95
N THR A 171 -9.45 15.63 -12.64
CA THR A 171 -9.03 15.69 -14.05
C THR A 171 -10.23 15.38 -14.94
N GLY A 172 -10.89 16.41 -15.46
CA GLY A 172 -12.10 16.26 -16.28
C GLY A 172 -13.38 16.13 -15.46
N SER A 173 -14.50 15.84 -16.12
CA SER A 173 -15.83 15.95 -15.50
C SER A 173 -16.19 14.81 -14.54
N HIS A 174 -15.59 13.62 -14.67
CA HIS A 174 -15.99 12.44 -13.89
C HIS A 174 -14.83 11.65 -13.28
N VAL A 175 -13.60 12.08 -13.50
CA VAL A 175 -12.40 11.40 -13.02
C VAL A 175 -11.67 12.28 -12.02
N GLY A 176 -11.42 11.72 -10.84
CA GLY A 176 -10.63 12.34 -9.79
C GLY A 176 -9.37 11.55 -9.49
N ARG A 177 -8.46 12.16 -8.74
CA ARG A 177 -7.30 11.50 -8.13
C ARG A 177 -7.38 11.64 -6.63
N MET A 178 -7.06 10.55 -5.95
CA MET A 178 -6.92 10.50 -4.50
C MET A 178 -5.50 10.12 -4.14
N LEU A 179 -4.95 10.76 -3.12
CA LEU A 179 -3.81 10.27 -2.35
C LEU A 179 -4.31 9.28 -1.29
N PRO A 180 -4.01 7.98 -1.41
CA PRO A 180 -4.35 7.01 -0.37
C PRO A 180 -3.59 7.28 0.94
N VAL A 181 -4.16 6.88 2.07
CA VAL A 181 -3.54 7.08 3.40
C VAL A 181 -2.14 6.48 3.52
N GLU A 182 -1.89 5.32 2.90
CA GLU A 182 -0.57 4.69 2.86
C GLU A 182 0.49 5.49 2.10
N VAL A 183 0.06 6.32 1.14
CA VAL A 183 0.94 7.21 0.38
C VAL A 183 1.15 8.50 1.15
N MET A 184 0.09 9.07 1.74
CA MET A 184 0.19 10.24 2.61
C MET A 184 1.18 10.01 3.76
N ALA A 185 1.23 8.79 4.33
CA ALA A 185 2.15 8.43 5.40
C ALA A 185 3.63 8.44 4.96
N ARG A 186 3.92 8.34 3.65
CA ARG A 186 5.28 8.50 3.10
C ARG A 186 5.74 9.95 3.20
N TYR A 187 4.82 10.90 3.10
CA TYR A 187 5.10 12.34 3.08
C TYR A 187 5.02 12.98 4.46
N TRP A 188 4.17 12.49 5.36
CA TRP A 188 4.08 12.98 6.73
C TRP A 188 4.15 11.84 7.75
N LYS A 189 5.28 11.77 8.47
CA LYS A 189 5.52 10.71 9.47
C LYS A 189 4.51 10.69 10.61
N GLY A 190 3.98 11.87 11.00
CA GLY A 190 2.99 11.98 12.07
C GLY A 190 1.66 11.28 11.76
N LEU A 191 1.40 10.93 10.49
CA LEU A 191 0.23 10.16 10.12
C LEU A 191 0.28 8.74 10.69
N GLY A 192 1.48 8.14 10.81
CA GLY A 192 1.65 6.77 11.29
C GLY A 192 1.08 6.54 12.69
N ASP A 193 1.16 7.54 13.56
CA ASP A 193 0.62 7.48 14.94
C ASP A 193 -0.92 7.59 14.98
N LEU A 194 -1.54 8.12 13.92
CA LEU A 194 -2.98 8.33 13.80
C LEU A 194 -3.67 7.19 13.05
N MET A 195 -2.92 6.44 12.26
CA MET A 195 -3.44 5.26 11.59
C MET A 195 -3.68 4.15 12.62
N PRO A 196 -4.75 3.35 12.46
CA PRO A 196 -4.86 2.11 13.21
C PRO A 196 -3.56 1.35 13.05
N ALA A 197 -2.98 0.88 14.16
CA ALA A 197 -1.82 -0.01 14.10
C ALA A 197 -2.15 -1.09 13.05
N PRO A 198 -1.22 -1.41 12.13
CA PRO A 198 -1.47 -2.44 11.15
C PRO A 198 -1.99 -3.66 11.90
N ARG A 199 -3.29 -3.96 11.76
CA ARG A 199 -3.74 -5.29 12.09
C ARG A 199 -2.94 -6.16 11.14
N PRO A 200 -2.20 -7.19 11.60
CA PRO A 200 -1.53 -8.08 10.68
C PRO A 200 -2.58 -8.59 9.69
N GLY A 201 -2.50 -8.05 8.47
CA GLY A 201 -3.57 -8.03 7.49
C GLY A 201 -3.23 -6.99 6.42
N PRO A 202 -3.72 -7.22 5.21
CA PRO A 202 -2.94 -7.75 4.11
C PRO A 202 -1.84 -6.77 3.66
N ASP A 203 -0.59 -7.22 3.70
CA ASP A 203 0.40 -6.70 2.75
C ASP A 203 -0.14 -7.10 1.36
N ALA A 204 -0.44 -6.11 0.50
CA ALA A 204 -1.01 -6.35 -0.83
C ALA A 204 -0.17 -7.31 -1.67
N GLY A 205 1.10 -7.52 -1.30
CA GLY A 205 2.00 -8.52 -1.86
C GLY A 205 2.07 -9.87 -1.12
N ARG A 206 1.55 -10.02 0.11
CA ARG A 206 1.73 -11.23 0.93
C ARG A 206 1.05 -12.45 0.33
N LEU A 207 -0.26 -12.40 0.08
CA LEU A 207 -0.97 -13.55 -0.52
C LEU A 207 -0.37 -13.89 -1.88
N GLU A 208 -0.02 -12.90 -2.70
CA GLU A 208 0.61 -13.13 -3.99
C GLU A 208 2.02 -13.75 -3.86
N THR A 209 2.80 -13.36 -2.85
CA THR A 209 4.09 -13.97 -2.53
C THR A 209 3.94 -15.42 -2.08
N LEU A 210 2.90 -15.72 -1.29
CA LEU A 210 2.58 -17.08 -0.86
C LEU A 210 2.12 -17.94 -2.02
N LEU A 211 1.26 -17.43 -2.91
CA LEU A 211 0.85 -18.11 -4.13
C LEU A 211 2.05 -18.43 -5.03
N ARG A 212 2.94 -17.46 -5.27
CA ARG A 212 4.18 -17.69 -6.04
C ARG A 212 5.12 -18.69 -5.38
N ARG A 213 5.15 -18.77 -4.04
CA ARG A 213 5.92 -19.80 -3.33
C ARG A 213 5.26 -21.16 -3.47
N ALA A 214 3.95 -21.26 -3.29
CA ALA A 214 3.16 -22.48 -3.44
C ALA A 214 3.23 -23.05 -4.85
N GLU A 215 3.22 -22.22 -5.90
CA GLU A 215 3.40 -22.66 -7.29
C GLU A 215 4.78 -23.29 -7.54
N ARG A 216 5.82 -22.78 -6.86
CA ARG A 216 7.20 -23.28 -6.98
C ARG A 216 7.40 -24.59 -6.24
N VAL A 217 6.87 -24.71 -5.02
CA VAL A 217 7.09 -25.88 -4.16
C VAL A 217 6.00 -26.94 -4.30
N ARG A 218 4.85 -26.57 -4.86
CA ARG A 218 3.65 -27.39 -5.07
C ARG A 218 3.29 -28.23 -3.84
N PRO A 219 2.97 -27.58 -2.70
CA PRO A 219 2.59 -28.31 -1.50
C PRO A 219 1.29 -29.07 -1.77
N ASP A 220 1.11 -30.21 -1.11
CA ASP A 220 -0.17 -30.94 -1.16
C ASP A 220 -1.24 -30.15 -0.40
N CYS A 221 -2.02 -29.37 -1.14
CA CYS A 221 -2.99 -28.43 -0.59
C CYS A 221 -4.24 -28.39 -1.46
N ASP A 222 -5.37 -28.80 -0.89
CA ASP A 222 -6.66 -28.70 -1.57
C ASP A 222 -7.18 -27.24 -1.51
N PRO A 223 -7.32 -26.56 -2.66
CA PRO A 223 -7.79 -25.18 -2.70
C PRO A 223 -9.23 -25.01 -2.18
N ASN A 224 -10.08 -26.02 -2.31
CA ASN A 224 -11.47 -25.97 -1.83
C ASN A 224 -11.53 -26.04 -0.31
N ARG A 225 -10.71 -26.90 0.30
CA ARG A 225 -10.58 -26.98 1.76
C ARG A 225 -9.99 -25.70 2.34
N LEU A 226 -8.99 -25.13 1.68
CA LEU A 226 -8.39 -23.87 2.11
C LEU A 226 -9.40 -22.72 2.04
N TYR A 227 -10.15 -22.61 0.95
CA TYR A 227 -11.27 -21.66 0.82
C TYR A 227 -12.30 -21.84 1.94
N ALA A 228 -12.80 -23.05 2.14
CA ALA A 228 -13.82 -23.33 3.16
C ALA A 228 -13.34 -22.99 4.59
N SER A 229 -12.04 -23.12 4.87
CA SER A 229 -11.46 -22.73 6.15
C SER A 229 -11.30 -21.21 6.31
N ALA A 230 -11.28 -20.47 5.20
CA ALA A 230 -11.05 -19.04 5.16
C ALA A 230 -12.34 -18.22 5.21
N VAL A 231 -13.49 -18.80 4.90
CA VAL A 231 -14.77 -18.09 4.81
C VAL A 231 -15.75 -18.49 5.91
N ASP A 232 -16.76 -17.67 6.17
CA ASP A 232 -17.84 -18.03 7.09
C ASP A 232 -18.89 -18.94 6.43
N LEU A 233 -19.86 -19.42 7.21
CA LEU A 233 -20.93 -20.31 6.74
C LEU A 233 -21.88 -19.66 5.72
N PHE A 234 -21.86 -18.33 5.58
CA PHE A 234 -22.74 -17.57 4.71
C PHE A 234 -22.04 -17.06 3.45
N ALA A 235 -20.76 -17.39 3.28
CA ALA A 235 -19.99 -16.94 2.14
C ALA A 235 -20.49 -17.56 0.82
N PRO A 236 -20.41 -16.80 -0.29
CA PRO A 236 -20.84 -17.26 -1.61
C PRO A 236 -20.12 -18.54 -2.01
N GLN A 237 -20.86 -19.59 -2.36
CA GLN A 237 -20.27 -20.85 -2.77
C GLN A 237 -19.91 -20.82 -4.26
N PRO A 238 -18.71 -21.30 -4.65
CA PRO A 238 -18.34 -21.34 -6.05
C PRO A 238 -19.22 -22.35 -6.80
N GLU A 239 -19.67 -22.00 -8.01
CA GLU A 239 -20.51 -22.88 -8.84
C GLU A 239 -19.78 -24.19 -9.24
N ARG A 240 -18.45 -24.16 -9.25
CA ARG A 240 -17.59 -25.30 -9.54
C ARG A 240 -16.42 -25.32 -8.55
N PRO A 241 -15.92 -26.51 -8.17
CA PRO A 241 -14.73 -26.61 -7.33
C PRO A 241 -13.52 -25.89 -7.96
N PHE A 242 -12.70 -25.29 -7.12
CA PHE A 242 -11.45 -24.66 -7.53
C PHE A 242 -10.45 -25.74 -7.99
N THR A 243 -9.75 -25.45 -9.09
CA THR A 243 -8.70 -26.31 -9.65
C THR A 243 -7.29 -25.85 -9.24
N SER A 244 -7.16 -24.68 -8.62
CA SER A 244 -5.89 -24.15 -8.14
C SER A 244 -6.05 -23.20 -6.96
N LEU A 245 -4.96 -23.04 -6.18
CA LEU A 245 -4.88 -22.06 -5.10
C LEU A 245 -5.06 -20.62 -5.59
N ARG A 246 -4.59 -20.33 -6.81
CA ARG A 246 -4.75 -19.01 -7.45
C ARG A 246 -6.21 -18.71 -7.77
N GLN A 247 -6.94 -19.67 -8.32
CA GLN A 247 -8.36 -19.52 -8.61
C GLN A 247 -9.18 -19.31 -7.32
N ALA A 248 -8.88 -20.08 -6.26
CA ALA A 248 -9.54 -19.89 -4.96
C ALA A 248 -9.24 -18.51 -4.36
N ALA A 249 -7.98 -18.06 -4.43
CA ALA A 249 -7.58 -16.73 -3.96
C ALA A 249 -8.25 -15.59 -4.73
N GLU A 250 -8.38 -15.71 -6.06
CA GLU A 250 -9.10 -14.73 -6.89
C GLU A 250 -10.58 -14.66 -6.51
N TYR A 251 -11.22 -15.82 -6.29
CA TYR A 251 -12.62 -15.87 -5.86
C TYR A 251 -12.84 -15.24 -4.48
N VAL A 252 -11.93 -15.47 -3.52
CA VAL A 252 -11.97 -14.79 -2.21
C VAL A 252 -11.89 -13.28 -2.38
N ARG A 253 -11.12 -12.78 -3.35
CA ARG A 253 -10.96 -11.34 -3.59
C ARG A 253 -12.15 -10.71 -4.30
N SER A 254 -12.75 -11.40 -5.26
CA SER A 254 -13.81 -10.83 -6.11
C SER A 254 -15.21 -11.05 -5.55
N GLU A 255 -15.46 -12.21 -4.94
CA GLU A 255 -16.82 -12.63 -4.58
C GLU A 255 -17.10 -12.60 -3.06
N VAL A 256 -16.09 -12.74 -2.20
CA VAL A 256 -16.31 -12.85 -0.75
C VAL A 256 -16.36 -11.46 -0.09
N PRO A 257 -17.49 -11.06 0.53
CA PRO A 257 -17.61 -9.72 1.12
C PRO A 257 -16.86 -9.55 2.45
N ASP A 258 -16.52 -10.65 3.14
CA ASP A 258 -15.78 -10.60 4.39
C ASP A 258 -14.32 -10.20 4.16
N LEU A 259 -13.99 -8.98 4.61
CA LEU A 259 -12.68 -8.37 4.47
C LEU A 259 -11.55 -9.14 5.17
N ALA A 260 -11.87 -10.00 6.14
CA ALA A 260 -10.90 -10.86 6.83
C ALA A 260 -10.73 -12.24 6.17
N ALA A 261 -11.52 -12.58 5.15
CA ALA A 261 -11.41 -13.87 4.46
C ALA A 261 -10.08 -14.02 3.70
N GLU A 262 -9.59 -12.95 3.06
CA GLU A 262 -8.28 -12.96 2.38
C GLU A 262 -7.14 -13.22 3.37
N ASP A 263 -7.21 -12.63 4.57
CA ASP A 263 -6.20 -12.83 5.62
C ASP A 263 -6.22 -14.25 6.15
N ARG A 264 -7.42 -14.80 6.43
CA ARG A 264 -7.55 -16.20 6.87
C ARG A 264 -7.08 -17.18 5.79
N PHE A 265 -7.33 -16.87 4.52
CA PHE A 265 -6.84 -17.66 3.39
C PHE A 265 -5.30 -17.61 3.33
N ALA A 266 -4.71 -16.42 3.44
CA ALA A 266 -3.25 -16.25 3.46
C ALA A 266 -2.60 -16.94 4.66
N ASP A 267 -3.20 -16.86 5.85
CA ASP A 267 -2.72 -17.55 7.05
C ASP A 267 -2.82 -19.07 6.92
N GLY A 268 -3.88 -19.57 6.30
CA GLY A 268 -4.00 -20.99 5.97
C GLY A 268 -2.93 -21.46 4.98
N LEU A 269 -2.67 -20.69 3.92
CA LEU A 269 -1.64 -21.01 2.95
C LEU A 269 -0.23 -20.95 3.57
N GLN A 270 0.01 -19.97 4.44
CA GLN A 270 1.27 -19.86 5.19
C GLN A 270 1.50 -21.11 6.05
N ARG A 271 0.50 -21.57 6.80
CA ARG A 271 0.60 -22.79 7.63
C ARG A 271 0.97 -24.01 6.80
N VAL A 272 0.30 -24.20 5.65
CA VAL A 272 0.61 -25.28 4.71
C VAL A 272 2.06 -25.21 4.21
N LEU A 273 2.55 -24.02 3.89
CA LEU A 273 3.92 -23.83 3.41
C LEU A 273 4.97 -24.03 4.51
N ASP A 274 4.64 -23.68 5.75
CA ASP A 274 5.52 -23.90 6.90
C ASP A 274 5.59 -25.39 7.27
N GLU A 275 4.46 -26.10 7.26
CA GLU A 275 4.37 -27.56 7.41
C GLU A 275 5.18 -28.27 6.31
N TRP A 276 4.98 -27.89 5.05
CA TRP A 276 5.76 -28.44 3.93
C TRP A 276 7.27 -28.23 4.11
N THR A 277 7.68 -27.07 4.63
CA THR A 277 9.09 -26.74 4.85
C THR A 277 9.68 -27.55 6.01
N ALA A 278 8.89 -27.81 7.05
CA ALA A 278 9.29 -28.66 8.17
C ALA A 278 9.48 -30.13 7.74
N ASP A 279 8.61 -30.62 6.86
CA ASP A 279 8.67 -32.00 6.34
C ASP A 279 9.75 -32.20 5.27
N HIS A 280 10.18 -31.11 4.62
CA HIS A 280 11.22 -31.11 3.60
C HIS A 280 12.37 -30.17 4.01
N PRO A 281 13.07 -30.47 5.13
CA PRO A 281 14.18 -29.65 5.56
C PRO A 281 15.20 -29.62 4.42
N ARG A 282 15.52 -28.42 3.93
CA ARG A 282 16.67 -28.24 3.05
C ARG A 282 17.86 -28.87 3.77
N SER A 283 18.55 -29.81 3.12
CA SER A 283 19.83 -30.31 3.59
C SER A 283 20.67 -29.11 3.99
N ALA A 284 20.87 -28.93 5.30
CA ALA A 284 21.76 -27.91 5.79
C ALA A 284 23.11 -28.13 5.07
N PRO A 285 23.84 -27.08 4.67
CA PRO A 285 25.26 -27.27 4.48
C PRO A 285 25.76 -27.90 5.79
N GLY A 286 26.29 -29.11 5.70
CA GLY A 286 26.70 -29.90 6.85
C GLY A 286 27.57 -29.06 7.79
N PRO A 287 27.62 -29.39 9.09
CA PRO A 287 28.39 -28.62 10.06
C PRO A 287 29.77 -28.40 9.46
N ARG A 288 30.22 -27.13 9.40
CA ARG A 288 31.62 -26.81 9.13
C ARG A 288 32.42 -27.65 10.12
N GLY A 289 32.97 -28.75 9.62
CA GLY A 289 33.76 -29.67 10.39
C GLY A 289 34.81 -28.86 11.12
N ALA A 290 34.99 -29.18 12.40
CA ALA A 290 36.17 -28.82 13.14
C ALA A 290 37.40 -28.95 12.25
N ALA A 291 38.29 -27.96 12.34
CA ALA A 291 39.55 -27.94 11.62
C ALA A 291 40.20 -29.34 11.62
N PRO A 292 40.55 -29.91 10.45
CA PRO A 292 41.42 -31.06 10.44
C PRO A 292 42.79 -30.58 10.92
N THR A 293 43.12 -30.92 12.16
CA THR A 293 44.52 -31.05 12.58
C THR A 293 45.21 -31.98 11.60
N ALA A 294 46.22 -31.43 10.92
CA ALA A 294 47.35 -32.11 10.31
C ALA A 294 47.06 -33.31 9.38
N GLY A 295 47.30 -33.08 8.08
CA GLY A 295 48.00 -34.05 7.24
C GLY A 295 47.14 -34.85 6.26
N HIS A 296 46.81 -34.25 5.12
CA HIS A 296 46.67 -35.01 3.88
C HIS A 296 47.49 -34.34 2.78
N ARG A 297 48.61 -35.00 2.43
CA ARG A 297 49.39 -34.76 1.21
C ARG A 297 48.53 -35.17 0.02
N PHE A 298 48.32 -34.25 -0.91
CA PHE A 298 48.07 -34.61 -2.31
C PHE A 298 49.38 -34.34 -3.06
N THR A 299 50.02 -35.41 -3.51
CA THR A 299 51.04 -35.36 -4.55
C THR A 299 50.32 -35.43 -5.88
N ASP A 300 50.41 -34.34 -6.66
CA ASP A 300 50.16 -34.38 -8.08
C ASP A 300 51.48 -34.75 -8.76
N ASP A 301 51.50 -35.91 -9.42
CA ASP A 301 52.71 -36.51 -10.01
C ASP A 301 53.07 -35.92 -11.38
N GLN A 302 52.44 -34.81 -11.83
CA GLN A 302 52.79 -34.22 -13.12
C GLN A 302 53.68 -32.98 -13.10
N TYR A 303 53.91 -32.30 -11.95
CA TYR A 303 54.90 -31.21 -11.86
C TYR A 303 55.48 -31.06 -10.44
N PRO A 304 56.64 -31.68 -10.12
CA PRO A 304 57.28 -31.49 -8.82
C PRO A 304 57.98 -30.13 -8.79
N GLY A 305 57.42 -29.16 -8.05
CA GLY A 305 58.16 -27.96 -7.61
C GLY A 305 57.44 -26.62 -7.58
N HIS A 306 56.20 -26.51 -8.06
CA HIS A 306 55.50 -25.22 -8.07
C HIS A 306 54.45 -25.10 -6.95
N ARG A 307 54.71 -24.19 -6.00
CA ARG A 307 53.69 -23.65 -5.09
C ARG A 307 52.91 -22.56 -5.84
N PHE A 308 51.64 -22.80 -6.11
CA PHE A 308 50.71 -21.72 -6.44
C PHE A 308 49.87 -21.42 -5.20
N THR A 309 50.05 -20.22 -4.66
CA THR A 309 49.09 -19.58 -3.76
C THR A 309 48.46 -18.46 -4.57
N ASP A 310 47.18 -18.60 -4.92
CA ASP A 310 46.37 -17.48 -5.40
C ASP A 310 45.38 -17.11 -4.30
N ASP A 311 45.66 -16.00 -3.63
CA ASP A 311 44.87 -15.43 -2.53
C ASP A 311 43.84 -14.39 -3.04
N GLN A 312 43.44 -14.44 -4.30
CA GLN A 312 42.40 -13.55 -4.82
C GLN A 312 41.23 -14.36 -5.41
N TYR A 313 40.01 -14.03 -4.95
CA TYR A 313 38.69 -14.57 -5.35
C TYR A 313 38.13 -15.80 -4.59
N PRO A 314 37.52 -15.60 -3.40
CA PRO A 314 36.58 -16.57 -2.86
C PRO A 314 35.21 -16.39 -3.54
N GLY A 315 34.77 -17.35 -4.36
CA GLY A 315 33.35 -17.50 -4.69
C GLY A 315 32.93 -17.68 -6.15
N HIS A 316 33.83 -17.88 -7.11
CA HIS A 316 33.41 -18.19 -8.49
C HIS A 316 33.47 -19.69 -8.79
N ARG A 317 32.32 -20.25 -9.17
CA ARG A 317 32.17 -21.58 -9.77
C ARG A 317 32.52 -21.44 -11.25
N PHE A 318 33.64 -22.00 -11.70
CA PHE A 318 33.89 -22.20 -13.13
C PHE A 318 33.26 -23.54 -13.54
N THR A 319 32.28 -23.47 -14.45
CA THR A 319 31.85 -24.63 -15.23
C THR A 319 32.71 -24.66 -16.49
N ASP A 320 33.64 -25.61 -16.57
CA ASP A 320 34.34 -25.91 -17.81
C ASP A 320 33.61 -27.05 -18.52
N ASP A 321 32.72 -26.66 -19.45
CA ASP A 321 32.05 -27.54 -20.40
C ASP A 321 32.93 -27.73 -21.66
N GLN A 322 34.16 -28.24 -21.52
CA GLN A 322 34.98 -28.64 -22.67
C GLN A 322 35.86 -29.87 -22.35
N TYR A 323 35.30 -31.08 -22.53
CA TYR A 323 35.72 -32.06 -23.56
C TYR A 323 35.32 -33.51 -23.19
N PRO A 324 34.49 -34.16 -24.03
CA PRO A 324 34.15 -35.58 -23.94
C PRO A 324 35.19 -36.45 -24.68
N GLY A 325 35.51 -37.62 -24.11
CA GLY A 325 36.13 -38.73 -24.86
C GLY A 325 37.62 -38.97 -24.58
N HIS A 326 37.92 -40.15 -24.04
CA HIS A 326 39.25 -40.76 -24.02
C HIS A 326 39.87 -40.86 -25.43
N ARG A 327 41.16 -40.55 -25.56
CA ARG A 327 42.22 -41.42 -26.14
C ARG A 327 43.60 -40.74 -26.04
N SER A 328 44.52 -41.41 -25.36
CA SER A 328 45.97 -41.13 -25.36
C SER A 328 46.62 -41.87 -26.53
N ALA A 329 47.57 -41.22 -27.22
CA ALA A 329 48.67 -41.91 -27.91
C ALA A 329 49.86 -40.95 -28.04
N ASP A 330 50.97 -41.38 -27.46
CA ASP A 330 52.34 -40.88 -27.56
C ASP A 330 52.86 -41.02 -29.00
N ASP A 331 53.77 -40.13 -29.43
CA ASP A 331 55.07 -40.54 -30.00
C ASP A 331 55.95 -39.33 -30.38
N GLN A 332 57.05 -39.20 -29.61
CA GLN A 332 58.45 -38.94 -30.00
C GLN A 332 58.86 -37.62 -30.71
N TYR A 333 59.77 -36.91 -30.02
CA TYR A 333 60.75 -35.90 -30.50
C TYR A 333 61.67 -36.46 -31.62
N PRO A 334 62.38 -35.63 -32.42
CA PRO A 334 62.80 -34.25 -32.17
C PRO A 334 62.22 -33.15 -33.07
#